data_AF-A0A1G1Z504-F1
#
_entry.id   AF-A0A1G1Z504-F1
#
_cell.length_a   1.000
_cell.length_b   1.000
_cell.length_c   1.000
_cell.angle_alpha   90.00
_cell.angle_beta   90.00
_cell.angle_gamma   90.00
#
_symmetry.space_group_name_H-M   'P 1'
#
loop_
_entity.id
_entity.type
_entity.pdbx_description
1 polymer ?
#
loop_
_entity_poly.entity_id
_entity_poly.type
_entity_poly.pdbx_seq_one_letter_code
_entity_poly.pdbx_strand_id
1 'polypeptide(L)'
;MKRISLQSSTKELSSYRATSLSRGFTLLELLIVITIISVLSVILIVALNPAETLRKARDTQRMSDMASVKTAIGIYVTTKTTPQLDGISGTVNDLCQATTGTWASGDKIWYSVSSISDTLVDGSTAAPVVTTAADLGNVDGTGWVKVNLGSITGGSPISNLPIDPINDIGFGGSDTATVTYEALVYRYACAADNVTFELNARLESVAFLTDDDRDGKDGGNDANYYEVGTALNIMGSGSDAH
;
A
#
# COMPACT_ATOMS: atom_id res chain seq x y z
N MET A 1 1.19 -106.36 -28.20
CA MET A 1 -0.12 -105.79 -28.59
C MET A 1 -0.56 -104.81 -27.49
N LYS A 2 -0.70 -103.53 -27.85
CA LYS A 2 -1.38 -102.40 -27.14
C LYS A 2 -0.95 -102.01 -25.71
N ARG A 3 -0.27 -100.86 -25.58
CA ARG A 3 -0.39 -99.89 -24.46
C ARG A 3 -0.16 -98.48 -25.03
N ILE A 4 -1.25 -97.80 -25.43
CA ILE A 4 -1.91 -96.67 -24.73
C ILE A 4 -0.96 -95.48 -24.55
N SER A 5 -1.10 -94.53 -25.49
CA SER A 5 -0.57 -93.17 -25.44
C SER A 5 -1.51 -92.32 -24.59
N LEU A 6 -0.99 -91.65 -23.55
CA LEU A 6 -1.70 -90.60 -22.83
C LEU A 6 -0.99 -89.28 -23.11
N GLN A 7 -1.68 -88.40 -23.84
CA GLN A 7 -1.20 -87.07 -24.17
C GLN A 7 -1.17 -86.19 -22.91
N SER A 8 -0.02 -85.57 -22.68
CA SER A 8 0.19 -84.53 -21.66
C SER A 8 -0.62 -83.29 -22.04
N SER A 9 -1.60 -82.92 -21.20
CA SER A 9 -2.40 -81.70 -21.34
C SER A 9 -1.80 -80.62 -20.44
N THR A 10 -1.02 -79.72 -21.04
CA THR A 10 -0.56 -78.48 -20.41
C THR A 10 -1.74 -77.52 -20.28
N LYS A 11 -2.25 -77.34 -19.06
CA LYS A 11 -3.25 -76.31 -18.77
C LYS A 11 -2.56 -74.94 -18.69
N GLU A 12 -2.85 -74.11 -19.68
CA GLU A 12 -2.58 -72.67 -19.72
C GLU A 12 -3.12 -71.97 -18.45
N LEU A 13 -2.25 -71.34 -17.66
CA LEU A 13 -2.62 -70.49 -16.53
C LEU A 13 -3.01 -69.11 -17.04
N SER A 14 -4.31 -68.92 -17.29
CA SER A 14 -4.88 -67.61 -17.65
C SER A 14 -4.66 -66.59 -16.53
N SER A 15 -3.97 -65.51 -16.85
CA SER A 15 -3.69 -64.38 -15.97
C SER A 15 -4.98 -63.69 -15.52
N TYR A 16 -5.27 -63.70 -14.21
CA TYR A 16 -6.32 -62.85 -13.64
C TYR A 16 -5.85 -61.39 -13.65
N ARG A 17 -6.31 -60.60 -14.63
CA ARG A 17 -6.22 -59.14 -14.58
C ARG A 17 -7.25 -58.63 -13.58
N ALA A 18 -6.79 -58.05 -12.47
CA ALA A 18 -7.64 -57.32 -11.55
C ALA A 18 -8.20 -56.07 -12.25
N THR A 19 -9.50 -56.06 -12.54
CA THR A 19 -10.22 -54.87 -12.99
C THR A 19 -10.45 -53.95 -11.80
N SER A 20 -9.92 -52.72 -11.85
CA SER A 20 -10.27 -51.70 -10.88
C SER A 20 -11.75 -51.33 -11.05
N LEU A 21 -12.58 -51.59 -10.05
CA LEU A 21 -13.94 -51.08 -10.00
C LEU A 21 -13.88 -49.57 -9.76
N SER A 22 -14.08 -48.77 -10.80
CA SER A 22 -14.38 -47.35 -10.65
C SER A 22 -15.78 -47.21 -10.03
N ARG A 23 -15.84 -46.91 -8.73
CA ARG A 23 -17.08 -46.51 -8.07
C ARG A 23 -17.45 -45.11 -8.57
N GLY A 24 -18.59 -44.97 -9.22
CA GLY A 24 -19.17 -43.67 -9.55
C GLY A 24 -19.85 -43.04 -8.33
N PHE A 25 -19.82 -41.71 -8.23
CA PHE A 25 -20.57 -40.97 -7.22
C PHE A 25 -22.07 -41.07 -7.45
N THR A 26 -22.85 -41.19 -6.38
CA THR A 26 -24.32 -41.10 -6.46
C THR A 26 -24.75 -39.64 -6.54
N LEU A 27 -25.90 -39.38 -7.18
CA LEU A 27 -26.48 -38.03 -7.24
C LEU A 27 -26.84 -37.50 -5.85
N LEU A 28 -27.22 -38.40 -4.92
CA LEU A 28 -27.54 -38.04 -3.54
C LEU A 28 -26.29 -37.57 -2.77
N GLU A 29 -25.15 -38.24 -2.95
CA GLU A 29 -23.89 -37.83 -2.34
C GLU A 29 -23.49 -36.44 -2.82
N LEU A 30 -23.59 -36.15 -4.12
CA LEU A 30 -23.28 -34.83 -4.64
C LEU A 30 -24.24 -33.76 -4.09
N LEU A 31 -25.54 -34.07 -3.97
CA LEU A 31 -26.55 -33.16 -3.45
C LEU A 31 -26.31 -32.79 -1.98
N ILE A 32 -25.97 -33.77 -1.14
CA ILE A 32 -25.66 -33.54 0.28
C ILE A 32 -24.36 -32.72 0.42
N VAL A 33 -23.38 -32.96 -0.45
CA VAL A 33 -22.11 -32.21 -0.40
C VAL A 33 -22.32 -30.74 -0.75
N ILE A 34 -23.03 -30.43 -1.84
CA ILE A 34 -23.26 -29.02 -2.22
C ILE A 34 -24.13 -28.28 -1.20
N THR A 35 -25.07 -28.98 -0.54
CA THR A 35 -25.91 -28.37 0.51
C THR A 35 -25.09 -28.05 1.74
N ILE A 36 -24.23 -28.96 2.22
CA ILE A 36 -23.33 -28.69 3.34
C ILE A 36 -22.36 -27.55 3.01
N ILE A 37 -21.73 -27.57 1.83
CA ILE A 37 -20.79 -26.50 1.41
C ILE A 37 -21.50 -25.15 1.36
N SER A 38 -22.75 -25.09 0.88
CA SER A 38 -23.49 -23.83 0.79
C SER A 38 -23.71 -23.18 2.16
N VAL A 39 -24.11 -23.97 3.17
CA VAL A 39 -24.36 -23.46 4.53
C VAL A 39 -23.06 -23.01 5.20
N LEU A 40 -22.00 -23.82 5.09
CA LEU A 40 -20.70 -23.47 5.66
C LEU A 40 -20.10 -22.22 5.00
N SER A 41 -20.29 -22.03 3.70
CA SER A 41 -19.75 -20.88 2.97
C SER A 41 -20.36 -19.56 3.43
N VAL A 42 -21.67 -19.53 3.67
CA VAL A 42 -22.35 -18.31 4.16
C VAL A 42 -21.84 -17.92 5.55
N ILE A 43 -21.70 -18.88 6.46
CA ILE A 43 -21.18 -18.64 7.82
C ILE A 43 -19.75 -18.08 7.74
N LEU A 44 -18.91 -18.66 6.88
CA LEU A 44 -17.51 -18.26 6.75
C LEU A 44 -17.36 -16.81 6.27
N ILE A 45 -18.16 -16.37 5.29
CA ILE A 45 -18.08 -15.00 4.75
C ILE A 45 -18.42 -13.97 5.82
N VAL A 46 -19.46 -14.22 6.62
CA VAL A 46 -19.86 -13.33 7.72
C VAL A 46 -18.81 -13.32 8.83
N ALA A 47 -18.21 -14.47 9.14
CA ALA A 47 -17.21 -14.58 10.20
C ALA A 47 -15.86 -13.95 9.85
N LEU A 48 -15.41 -14.03 8.59
CA LEU A 48 -14.07 -13.58 8.18
C LEU A 48 -13.99 -12.10 7.80
N ASN A 49 -15.12 -11.43 7.53
CA ASN A 49 -15.18 -10.07 7.00
C ASN A 49 -14.07 -9.80 5.93
N PRO A 50 -14.20 -10.37 4.73
CA PRO A 50 -13.13 -10.32 3.72
C PRO A 50 -12.76 -8.89 3.31
N ALA A 51 -13.71 -7.94 3.38
CA ALA A 51 -13.45 -6.53 3.12
C ALA A 51 -12.44 -5.94 4.11
N GLU A 52 -12.60 -6.23 5.40
CA GLU A 52 -11.66 -5.81 6.45
C GLU A 52 -10.29 -6.46 6.27
N THR A 53 -10.24 -7.73 5.88
CA THR A 53 -8.96 -8.41 5.59
C THR A 53 -8.21 -7.72 4.44
N LEU A 54 -8.92 -7.29 3.39
CA LEU A 54 -8.33 -6.53 2.29
C LEU A 54 -7.86 -5.13 2.72
N ARG A 55 -8.62 -4.43 3.58
CA ARG A 55 -8.22 -3.14 4.17
C ARG A 55 -6.93 -3.31 4.99
N LYS A 56 -6.85 -4.32 5.85
CA LYS A 56 -5.65 -4.66 6.64
C LYS A 56 -4.44 -4.93 5.77
N ALA A 57 -4.62 -5.67 4.68
CA ALA A 57 -3.54 -5.97 3.74
C ALA A 57 -3.00 -4.69 3.07
N ARG A 58 -3.90 -3.80 2.60
CA ARG A 58 -3.51 -2.50 2.04
C ARG A 58 -2.82 -1.62 3.06
N ASP A 59 -3.33 -1.52 4.28
CA ASP A 59 -2.70 -0.72 5.33
C ASP A 59 -1.32 -1.24 5.74
N THR A 60 -1.14 -2.56 5.78
CA THR A 60 0.17 -3.18 6.00
C THR A 60 1.15 -2.77 4.90
N GLN A 61 0.68 -2.73 3.66
CA GLN A 61 1.45 -2.22 2.53
C GLN A 61 1.76 -0.72 2.72
N ARG A 62 0.79 0.12 3.07
CA ARG A 62 1.00 1.56 3.34
C ARG A 62 2.07 1.81 4.39
N MET A 63 2.00 1.13 5.53
CA MET A 63 2.99 1.26 6.60
C MET A 63 4.39 0.84 6.12
N SER A 64 4.50 -0.26 5.35
CA SER A 64 5.77 -0.73 4.78
C SER A 64 6.34 0.25 3.74
N ASP A 65 5.47 0.79 2.89
CA ASP A 65 5.81 1.78 1.87
C ASP A 65 6.37 3.05 2.54
N MET A 66 5.66 3.59 3.52
CA MET A 66 6.07 4.77 4.29
C MET A 66 7.37 4.55 5.07
N ALA A 67 7.55 3.37 5.68
CA ALA A 67 8.81 3.03 6.35
C ALA A 67 10.00 2.96 5.39
N SER A 68 9.80 2.45 4.17
CA SER A 68 10.83 2.36 3.13
C SER A 68 11.23 3.75 2.63
N VAL A 69 10.26 4.61 2.34
CA VAL A 69 10.51 6.00 1.91
C VAL A 69 11.18 6.80 3.03
N LYS A 70 10.70 6.71 4.28
CA LYS A 70 11.32 7.34 5.46
C LYS A 70 12.80 6.97 5.58
N THR A 71 13.12 5.68 5.45
CA THR A 71 14.50 5.19 5.53
C THR A 71 15.36 5.77 4.40
N ALA A 72 14.84 5.78 3.17
CA ALA A 72 15.56 6.31 2.02
C ALA A 72 15.86 7.82 2.15
N ILE A 73 14.87 8.62 2.57
CA ILE A 73 15.07 10.06 2.82
C ILE A 73 16.03 10.28 3.99
N GLY A 74 15.93 9.49 5.07
CA GLY A 74 16.87 9.56 6.20
C GLY A 74 18.33 9.32 5.79
N ILE A 75 18.57 8.35 4.90
CA ILE A 75 19.91 8.12 4.32
C ILE A 75 20.34 9.32 3.47
N TYR A 76 19.44 9.90 2.65
CA TYR A 76 19.76 11.10 1.88
C TYR A 76 20.19 12.27 2.77
N VAL A 77 19.41 12.61 3.79
CA VAL A 77 19.65 13.75 4.68
C VAL A 77 20.98 13.60 5.43
N THR A 78 21.33 12.38 5.85
CA THR A 78 22.58 12.12 6.59
C THR A 78 23.83 12.06 5.71
N THR A 79 23.68 11.86 4.41
CA THR A 79 24.83 11.72 3.47
C THR A 79 25.14 12.99 2.68
N LYS A 80 24.22 13.96 2.65
CA LYS A 80 24.40 15.24 1.93
C LYS A 80 24.86 16.34 2.85
N THR A 81 25.81 17.16 2.37
CA THR A 81 26.28 18.35 3.11
C THR A 81 25.25 19.47 3.13
N THR A 82 24.46 19.58 2.07
CA THR A 82 23.35 20.53 1.91
C THR A 82 22.15 19.77 1.36
N PRO A 83 21.41 19.04 2.22
CA PRO A 83 20.28 18.25 1.74
C PRO A 83 19.17 19.16 1.20
N GLN A 84 18.72 18.86 -0.02
CA GLN A 84 17.61 19.53 -0.68
C GLN A 84 16.41 18.57 -0.70
N LEU A 85 15.31 19.00 -0.10
CA LEU A 85 14.12 18.19 0.17
C LEU A 85 12.96 18.50 -0.79
N ASP A 86 13.02 19.61 -1.51
CA ASP A 86 11.92 20.16 -2.31
C ASP A 86 12.17 20.19 -3.82
N GLY A 87 13.23 19.53 -4.31
CA GLY A 87 13.42 19.31 -5.74
C GLY A 87 14.87 19.05 -6.14
N ILE A 88 15.16 19.29 -7.43
CA ILE A 88 16.51 19.13 -8.04
C ILE A 88 17.14 20.43 -8.54
N SER A 89 16.41 21.53 -8.43
CA SER A 89 16.83 22.85 -8.94
C SER A 89 16.12 23.94 -8.16
N GLY A 90 16.76 25.10 -8.00
CA GLY A 90 16.17 26.23 -7.29
C GLY A 90 17.01 26.64 -6.08
N THR A 91 16.40 27.44 -5.21
CA THR A 91 16.98 27.74 -3.89
C THR A 91 16.75 26.53 -3.00
N VAL A 92 17.71 26.19 -2.16
CA VAL A 92 17.62 25.01 -1.29
C VAL A 92 16.47 25.18 -0.29
N ASN A 93 15.50 24.25 -0.29
CA ASN A 93 14.41 24.17 0.69
C ASN A 93 13.55 25.44 0.78
N ASP A 94 13.35 26.16 -0.32
CA ASP A 94 12.51 27.38 -0.39
C ASP A 94 11.01 27.10 -0.55
N LEU A 95 10.64 25.85 -0.85
CA LEU A 95 9.26 25.35 -0.85
C LEU A 95 8.95 24.50 0.40
N CYS A 96 9.94 24.24 1.26
CA CYS A 96 9.75 23.69 2.60
C CYS A 96 9.32 24.79 3.57
N GLN A 97 8.69 24.43 4.68
CA GLN A 97 8.45 25.37 5.78
C GLN A 97 9.77 25.94 6.29
N ALA A 98 9.86 27.26 6.45
CA ALA A 98 11.03 27.88 7.05
C ALA A 98 11.22 27.49 8.53
N THR A 99 10.13 27.20 9.23
CA THR A 99 10.13 26.73 10.62
C THR A 99 9.05 25.66 10.77
N THR A 100 9.42 24.52 11.36
CA THR A 100 8.53 23.38 11.54
C THR A 100 7.20 23.79 12.20
N GLY A 101 6.07 23.43 11.58
CA GLY A 101 4.72 23.73 12.04
C GLY A 101 4.23 25.15 11.72
N THR A 102 4.99 25.93 10.93
CA THR A 102 4.60 27.29 10.53
C THR A 102 4.55 27.40 9.00
N TRP A 103 3.33 27.48 8.47
CA TRP A 103 3.10 27.59 7.03
C TRP A 103 3.20 29.03 6.50
N ALA A 104 3.87 29.20 5.36
CA ALA A 104 3.91 30.41 4.55
C ALA A 104 3.32 30.16 3.15
N SER A 105 3.06 31.24 2.39
CA SER A 105 2.46 31.16 1.05
C SER A 105 3.35 30.47 -0.01
N GLY A 106 4.65 30.36 0.23
CA GLY A 106 5.60 29.70 -0.67
C GLY A 106 5.62 28.18 -0.50
N ASP A 107 5.25 27.70 0.68
CA ASP A 107 5.42 26.31 1.08
C ASP A 107 4.51 25.37 0.28
N LYS A 108 4.89 24.10 0.21
CA LYS A 108 4.22 23.09 -0.62
C LYS A 108 4.02 21.77 0.14
N ILE A 109 2.96 21.07 -0.23
CA ILE A 109 2.71 19.67 0.13
C ILE A 109 2.63 18.89 -1.18
N TRP A 110 3.33 17.77 -1.24
CA TRP A 110 3.36 16.92 -2.43
C TRP A 110 2.52 15.66 -2.23
N TYR A 111 1.79 15.28 -3.27
CA TYR A 111 0.84 14.17 -3.23
C TYR A 111 1.22 13.06 -4.22
N SER A 112 0.98 11.80 -3.86
CA SER A 112 1.21 10.63 -4.74
C SER A 112 0.19 10.48 -5.87
N VAL A 113 -0.43 11.56 -6.33
CA VAL A 113 -1.42 11.59 -7.42
C VAL A 113 -1.03 12.58 -8.50
N SER A 114 -1.64 12.42 -9.67
CA SER A 114 -1.30 13.21 -10.86
C SER A 114 -2.21 14.40 -11.14
N SER A 115 -3.30 14.55 -10.37
CA SER A 115 -4.25 15.64 -10.54
C SER A 115 -4.92 15.99 -9.22
N ILE A 116 -4.72 17.23 -8.77
CA ILE A 116 -5.45 17.89 -7.69
C ILE A 116 -5.74 19.31 -8.20
N SER A 117 -6.97 19.79 -8.02
CA SER A 117 -7.37 21.17 -8.34
C SER A 117 -7.74 21.99 -7.11
N ASP A 118 -7.79 21.35 -5.94
CA ASP A 118 -7.84 22.04 -4.66
C ASP A 118 -6.63 22.97 -4.49
N THR A 119 -6.86 24.16 -3.93
CA THR A 119 -5.84 25.17 -3.67
C THR A 119 -5.69 25.51 -2.19
N LEU A 120 -6.49 24.89 -1.32
CA LEU A 120 -6.58 25.16 0.12
C LEU A 120 -6.26 23.92 0.96
N VAL A 121 -5.36 23.08 0.47
CA VAL A 121 -5.09 21.79 1.09
C VAL A 121 -4.41 21.99 2.45
N ASP A 122 -4.85 21.24 3.45
CA ASP A 122 -4.50 21.37 4.87
C ASP A 122 -4.86 22.75 5.48
N GLY A 123 -5.82 23.48 4.88
CA GLY A 123 -6.28 24.82 5.26
C GLY A 123 -5.20 25.88 5.40
N SER A 124 -4.10 25.67 4.68
CA SER A 124 -2.95 26.54 4.61
C SER A 124 -2.92 27.31 3.29
N THR A 125 -2.05 28.32 3.19
CA THR A 125 -1.62 28.90 1.91
C THR A 125 -0.66 27.99 1.13
N ALA A 126 -0.36 26.80 1.65
CA ALA A 126 0.43 25.79 0.96
C ALA A 126 -0.31 25.33 -0.30
N ALA A 127 0.36 25.43 -1.45
CA ALA A 127 -0.22 24.95 -2.70
C ALA A 127 0.09 23.45 -2.84
N PRO A 128 -0.90 22.58 -3.09
CA PRO A 128 -0.60 21.20 -3.40
C PRO A 128 0.19 21.13 -4.70
N VAL A 129 1.16 20.24 -4.74
CA VAL A 129 1.95 19.96 -5.95
C VAL A 129 1.75 18.51 -6.32
N VAL A 130 1.25 18.32 -7.54
CA VAL A 130 1.15 17.01 -8.19
C VAL A 130 2.23 16.88 -9.26
N THR A 131 2.64 15.64 -9.48
CA THR A 131 3.58 15.26 -10.54
C THR A 131 2.83 14.49 -11.62
N THR A 132 3.33 14.48 -12.86
CA THR A 132 2.67 13.71 -13.93
C THR A 132 2.54 12.23 -13.58
N ALA A 133 1.52 11.54 -14.10
CA ALA A 133 1.31 10.12 -13.81
C ALA A 133 2.52 9.23 -14.17
N ALA A 134 3.31 9.62 -15.18
CA ALA A 134 4.49 8.89 -15.61
C ALA A 134 5.65 9.02 -14.61
N ASP A 135 5.69 10.11 -13.85
CA ASP A 135 6.82 10.48 -13.01
C ASP A 135 6.58 10.20 -11.52
N LEU A 136 5.35 9.88 -11.09
CA LEU A 136 5.00 9.68 -9.68
C LEU A 136 6.00 8.76 -8.95
N GLY A 137 6.41 7.68 -9.61
CA GLY A 137 7.34 6.70 -9.07
C GLY A 137 8.81 7.10 -9.07
N ASN A 138 9.20 8.18 -9.73
CA ASN A 138 10.60 8.50 -9.93
C ASN A 138 11.31 8.85 -8.61
N VAL A 139 12.54 8.36 -8.47
CA VAL A 139 13.40 8.55 -7.27
C VAL A 139 14.49 9.60 -7.49
N ASP A 140 14.44 10.33 -8.61
CA ASP A 140 15.42 11.32 -9.03
C ASP A 140 15.05 12.75 -8.60
N GLY A 141 14.03 12.91 -7.75
CA GLY A 141 13.48 14.19 -7.30
C GLY A 141 12.38 14.76 -8.20
N THR A 142 12.02 14.09 -9.29
CA THR A 142 10.85 14.47 -10.13
C THR A 142 9.53 13.87 -9.63
N GLY A 143 9.58 12.79 -8.85
CA GLY A 143 8.42 12.09 -8.28
C GLY A 143 7.63 12.89 -7.24
N TRP A 144 6.71 12.20 -6.54
CA TRP A 144 5.90 12.84 -5.48
C TRP A 144 6.71 13.14 -4.22
N VAL A 145 7.81 12.43 -3.99
CA VAL A 145 8.86 12.86 -3.05
C VAL A 145 9.92 13.60 -3.84
N LYS A 146 10.17 14.86 -3.48
CA LYS A 146 11.08 15.76 -4.23
C LYS A 146 12.56 15.61 -3.91
N VAL A 147 12.91 14.59 -3.13
CA VAL A 147 14.28 14.23 -2.80
C VAL A 147 14.91 13.42 -3.95
N ASN A 148 16.07 13.84 -4.45
CA ASN A 148 16.84 13.05 -5.41
C ASN A 148 17.64 11.93 -4.73
N LEU A 149 16.95 10.82 -4.45
CA LEU A 149 17.54 9.61 -3.86
C LEU A 149 18.60 8.97 -4.76
N GLY A 150 18.46 9.11 -6.08
CA GLY A 150 19.48 8.66 -7.05
C GLY A 150 20.85 9.31 -6.87
N SER A 151 20.90 10.48 -6.22
CA SER A 151 22.15 11.18 -5.94
C SER A 151 22.91 10.68 -4.70
N ILE A 152 22.34 9.74 -3.93
CA ILE A 152 23.03 9.12 -2.78
C ILE A 152 24.25 8.35 -3.28
N THR A 153 25.37 8.42 -2.55
CA THR A 153 26.56 7.62 -2.87
C THR A 153 26.23 6.14 -2.77
N GLY A 154 26.32 5.41 -3.88
CA GLY A 154 25.88 4.02 -3.98
C GLY A 154 24.52 3.83 -4.66
N GLY A 155 23.84 4.92 -5.03
CA GLY A 155 22.55 4.92 -5.71
C GLY A 155 21.36 4.98 -4.76
N SER A 156 20.16 5.00 -5.34
CA SER A 156 18.91 5.05 -4.58
C SER A 156 18.68 3.75 -3.78
N PRO A 157 18.34 3.84 -2.49
CA PRO A 157 17.97 2.67 -1.67
C PRO A 157 16.69 1.97 -2.12
N ILE A 158 15.83 2.67 -2.86
CA ILE A 158 14.57 2.16 -3.43
C ILE A 158 14.54 2.39 -4.94
N SER A 159 13.98 1.44 -5.69
CA SER A 159 13.94 1.54 -7.16
C SER A 159 12.85 2.48 -7.68
N ASN A 160 11.77 2.66 -6.93
CA ASN A 160 10.62 3.49 -7.29
C ASN A 160 9.94 3.97 -6.00
N LEU A 161 9.39 5.18 -5.99
CA LEU A 161 8.50 5.63 -4.93
C LEU A 161 7.20 4.82 -4.97
N PRO A 162 6.71 4.33 -3.82
CA PRO A 162 5.44 3.62 -3.76
C PRO A 162 4.28 4.58 -4.05
N ILE A 163 3.17 4.02 -4.51
CA ILE A 163 1.91 4.72 -4.73
C ILE A 163 0.85 3.97 -3.92
N ASP A 164 -0.08 4.70 -3.30
CA ASP A 164 -1.16 4.10 -2.53
C ASP A 164 -1.91 3.02 -3.36
N PRO A 165 -2.27 1.86 -2.79
CA PRO A 165 -2.97 0.82 -3.55
C PRO A 165 -4.31 1.24 -4.16
N ILE A 166 -4.97 2.25 -3.58
CA ILE A 166 -6.20 2.85 -4.10
C ILE A 166 -5.91 4.13 -4.89
N ASN A 167 -5.01 4.97 -4.38
CA ASN A 167 -4.57 6.24 -4.98
C ASN A 167 -5.72 7.13 -5.46
N ASP A 168 -6.69 7.34 -4.57
CA ASP A 168 -7.92 8.07 -4.84
C ASP A 168 -8.07 9.22 -3.84
N ILE A 169 -8.27 10.43 -4.34
CA ILE A 169 -8.44 11.64 -3.54
C ILE A 169 -9.89 11.86 -3.09
N GLY A 170 -10.84 11.11 -3.63
CA GLY A 170 -12.25 11.37 -3.39
C GLY A 170 -13.01 10.08 -3.14
N PHE A 171 -12.81 9.47 -1.97
CA PHE A 171 -13.46 8.23 -1.55
C PHE A 171 -15.01 8.33 -1.65
N GLY A 172 -15.57 8.05 -2.83
CA GLY A 172 -17.01 8.19 -3.14
C GLY A 172 -17.42 9.32 -4.10
N GLY A 173 -16.50 10.21 -4.51
CA GLY A 173 -16.75 11.26 -5.49
C GLY A 173 -15.46 11.71 -6.17
N SER A 174 -15.43 11.77 -7.51
CA SER A 174 -14.24 12.11 -8.30
C SER A 174 -13.83 13.59 -8.24
N ASP A 175 -14.13 14.29 -7.15
CA ASP A 175 -13.88 15.73 -7.05
C ASP A 175 -12.42 15.97 -6.66
N THR A 176 -11.66 16.54 -7.59
CA THR A 176 -10.27 16.93 -7.34
C THR A 176 -10.16 18.33 -6.75
N ALA A 177 -11.28 19.07 -6.65
CA ALA A 177 -11.34 20.46 -6.20
C ALA A 177 -11.38 20.60 -4.68
N THR A 178 -11.65 19.52 -3.96
CA THR A 178 -11.61 19.46 -2.49
C THR A 178 -10.97 18.16 -2.05
N VAL A 179 -9.77 18.22 -1.46
CA VAL A 179 -9.10 17.05 -0.86
C VAL A 179 -9.57 16.94 0.58
N THR A 180 -10.12 15.77 0.95
CA THR A 180 -10.57 15.49 2.32
C THR A 180 -9.61 14.57 3.05
N TYR A 181 -9.80 14.40 4.37
CA TYR A 181 -9.04 13.43 5.16
C TYR A 181 -9.30 11.96 4.77
N GLU A 182 -10.31 11.71 3.93
CA GLU A 182 -10.64 10.37 3.43
C GLU A 182 -9.81 9.97 2.20
N ALA A 183 -9.02 10.89 1.65
CA ALA A 183 -8.14 10.63 0.51
C ALA A 183 -7.14 9.50 0.83
N LEU A 184 -7.15 8.46 0.00
CA LEU A 184 -6.26 7.30 0.08
C LEU A 184 -5.07 7.52 -0.85
N VAL A 185 -4.18 8.42 -0.42
CA VAL A 185 -2.97 8.85 -1.13
C VAL A 185 -1.84 9.06 -0.12
N TYR A 186 -0.59 9.06 -0.58
CA TYR A 186 0.55 9.47 0.23
C TYR A 186 0.83 10.96 0.09
N ARG A 187 1.24 11.58 1.19
CA ARG A 187 1.57 13.00 1.28
C ARG A 187 3.01 13.17 1.78
N TYR A 188 3.67 14.20 1.32
CA TYR A 188 5.04 14.56 1.71
C TYR A 188 5.13 16.06 1.96
N ALA A 189 5.79 16.44 3.05
CA ALA A 189 6.14 17.83 3.36
C ALA A 189 7.51 17.89 4.05
N CYS A 190 8.13 19.06 4.05
CA CYS A 190 9.46 19.29 4.62
C CYS A 190 9.56 20.63 5.35
N ALA A 191 10.53 20.73 6.26
CA ALA A 191 10.92 21.96 6.93
C ALA A 191 12.44 22.18 6.86
N ALA A 192 12.84 23.43 6.62
CA ALA A 192 14.22 23.83 6.32
C ALA A 192 15.07 24.09 7.58
N ASP A 193 14.45 24.45 8.70
CA ASP A 193 15.14 24.81 9.96
C ASP A 193 16.00 23.66 10.51
N ASN A 194 15.49 22.45 10.47
CA ASN A 194 16.19 21.24 10.93
C ASN A 194 16.31 20.17 9.83
N VAL A 195 15.99 20.53 8.58
CA VAL A 195 16.00 19.62 7.42
C VAL A 195 15.17 18.37 7.73
N THR A 196 13.98 18.61 8.25
CA THR A 196 13.04 17.58 8.66
C THR A 196 11.99 17.36 7.58
N PHE A 197 11.37 16.19 7.63
CA PHE A 197 10.30 15.83 6.72
C PHE A 197 9.26 14.96 7.40
N GLU A 198 8.10 14.90 6.77
CA GLU A 198 6.93 14.17 7.22
C GLU A 198 6.25 13.51 6.03
N LEU A 199 5.72 12.31 6.27
CA LEU A 199 4.97 11.50 5.32
C LEU A 199 3.68 11.05 5.99
N ASN A 200 2.54 11.35 5.35
CA ASN A 200 1.22 11.02 5.90
C ASN A 200 0.48 10.09 4.94
N ALA A 201 -0.22 9.11 5.50
CA ALA A 201 -1.08 8.18 4.78
C ALA A 201 -2.34 7.87 5.60
N ARG A 202 -3.51 7.85 4.97
CA ARG A 202 -4.74 7.42 5.64
C ARG A 202 -4.80 5.89 5.72
N LEU A 203 -5.07 5.35 6.91
CA LEU A 203 -5.37 3.93 7.08
C LEU A 203 -6.87 3.66 6.90
N GLU A 204 -7.21 2.42 6.55
CA GLU A 204 -8.58 2.01 6.27
C GLU A 204 -9.15 1.05 7.33
N SER A 205 -8.38 0.07 7.77
CA SER A 205 -8.88 -1.06 8.56
C SER A 205 -9.31 -0.63 9.95
N VAL A 206 -10.44 -1.17 10.41
CA VAL A 206 -10.93 -0.94 11.78
C VAL A 206 -9.86 -1.39 12.78
N ALA A 207 -9.17 -2.49 12.51
CA ALA A 207 -8.13 -2.94 13.43
C ALA A 207 -6.98 -1.94 13.59
N PHE A 208 -6.56 -1.22 12.55
CA PHE A 208 -5.48 -0.24 12.69
C PHE A 208 -5.98 1.13 13.10
N LEU A 209 -7.21 1.50 12.78
CA LEU A 209 -7.80 2.80 13.16
C LEU A 209 -8.33 2.81 14.60
N THR A 210 -8.89 1.71 15.10
CA THR A 210 -9.58 1.69 16.41
C THR A 210 -8.97 0.72 17.41
N ASP A 211 -8.60 -0.50 16.98
CA ASP A 211 -8.14 -1.52 17.92
C ASP A 211 -6.67 -1.28 18.33
N ASP A 212 -5.80 -1.17 17.33
CA ASP A 212 -4.39 -0.82 17.50
C ASP A 212 -4.21 0.70 17.62
N ASP A 213 -5.04 1.47 16.90
CA ASP A 213 -5.00 2.94 16.85
C ASP A 213 -3.61 3.45 16.44
N ARG A 214 -3.22 3.08 15.22
CA ARG A 214 -1.89 3.26 14.65
C ARG A 214 -1.65 4.70 14.21
N ASP A 215 -2.69 5.39 13.75
CA ASP A 215 -2.73 6.82 13.40
C ASP A 215 -2.89 7.71 14.63
N GLY A 216 -3.58 7.29 15.69
CA GLY A 216 -3.64 8.08 16.94
C GLY A 216 -2.43 7.92 17.86
N LYS A 217 -1.56 6.91 17.64
CA LYS A 217 -0.43 6.58 18.54
C LYS A 217 0.93 6.51 17.85
N ASP A 218 1.06 7.01 16.63
CA ASP A 218 2.35 7.12 15.94
C ASP A 218 3.27 8.23 16.50
N GLY A 219 2.72 9.12 17.33
CA GLY A 219 3.43 10.22 17.96
C GLY A 219 3.39 11.52 17.17
N GLY A 220 2.58 11.60 16.11
CA GLY A 220 2.31 12.80 15.35
C GLY A 220 1.21 13.69 15.94
N ASN A 221 0.71 14.60 15.12
CA ASN A 221 -0.23 15.66 15.50
C ASN A 221 -1.61 15.53 14.85
N ASP A 222 -1.83 14.58 13.94
CA ASP A 222 -3.13 14.31 13.31
C ASP A 222 -3.54 12.84 13.43
N ALA A 223 -4.52 12.58 14.30
CA ALA A 223 -5.08 11.24 14.51
C ALA A 223 -5.89 10.70 13.31
N ASN A 224 -5.99 11.43 12.20
CA ASN A 224 -6.57 10.92 10.96
C ASN A 224 -5.55 10.29 10.01
N TYR A 225 -4.26 10.49 10.23
CA TYR A 225 -3.22 9.99 9.37
C TYR A 225 -2.23 9.14 10.15
N TYR A 226 -1.70 8.13 9.49
CA TYR A 226 -0.49 7.48 9.93
C TYR A 226 0.71 8.31 9.47
N GLU A 227 1.44 8.85 10.43
CA GLU A 227 2.48 9.86 10.25
C GLU A 227 3.86 9.26 10.51
N VAL A 228 4.77 9.42 9.55
CA VAL A 228 6.16 9.00 9.71
C VAL A 228 7.12 10.04 9.17
N GLY A 229 8.25 10.24 9.85
CA GLY A 229 9.19 11.27 9.44
C GLY A 229 10.27 11.48 10.48
N THR A 230 10.96 12.61 10.36
CA THR A 230 11.88 13.15 11.37
C THR A 230 11.26 14.26 12.21
N ALA A 231 10.20 14.89 11.71
CA ALA A 231 9.25 15.70 12.48
C ALA A 231 7.83 15.28 12.05
N LEU A 232 6.90 15.22 13.00
CA LEU A 232 5.51 14.74 12.81
C LEU A 232 4.52 15.85 13.22
N ASN A 233 4.82 17.06 12.77
CA ASN A 233 4.07 18.28 13.05
C ASN A 233 4.31 19.37 11.99
N ILE A 234 4.78 18.95 10.81
CA ILE A 234 4.94 19.76 9.61
C ILE A 234 3.57 19.91 8.95
N MET A 235 2.85 18.81 8.70
CA MET A 235 1.47 18.89 8.21
C MET A 235 0.50 19.10 9.39
N GLY A 236 -0.56 19.85 9.13
CA GLY A 236 -1.55 20.27 10.10
C GLY A 236 -2.55 19.17 10.44
N SER A 237 -3.39 19.44 11.45
CA SER A 237 -4.42 18.53 11.94
C SER A 237 -5.69 18.48 11.07
N GLY A 238 -5.55 18.68 9.75
CA GLY A 238 -6.65 18.60 8.80
C GLY A 238 -7.61 19.80 8.86
N SER A 239 -7.34 20.82 8.03
CA SER A 239 -8.41 21.70 7.54
C SER A 239 -8.88 21.35 6.12
N ASP A 240 -8.44 20.20 5.61
CA ASP A 240 -9.08 19.50 4.50
C ASP A 240 -10.58 19.44 4.78
N ALA A 241 -11.37 20.22 4.03
CA ALA A 241 -12.73 20.58 4.40
C ALA A 241 -13.59 19.34 4.71
N HIS A 242 -14.34 19.43 5.81
CA HIS A 242 -15.47 18.54 6.09
C HIS A 242 -16.50 18.55 4.96
#